data_AF-A0A8T4QQF3-F1
#
_entry.id   AF-A0A8T4QQF3-F1
#
_cell.length_a   1.000
_cell.length_b   1.000
_cell.length_c   1.000
_cell.angle_alpha   90.00
_cell.angle_beta   90.00
_cell.angle_gamma   90.00
#
_symmetry.space_group_name_H-M   'P 1'
#
loop_
_entity.id
_entity.type
_entity.pdbx_description
1 polymer ?
#
loop_
_entity_poly.entity_id
_entity_poly.type
_entity_poly.pdbx_seq_one_letter_code
_entity_poly.pdbx_strand_id
1 'polypeptide(L)'
;MLMEESVQQKPAAEKEEIEDWTFEGVNLEEKKVTTRETRNILIILAVIVGIFLLTFGGASLYNKVTGGTVIDLEGLHSKNLEGELDEKEGYLYGEFSFVKADGLWWTEIMKNENTLLRIPLHFGPKELEEIKIEGLLSQKFNQGEDVFVAIDPNVADKYYSLAISELSFNMVKGMNRFPIGSCTTEDTICENRTIINCDTSQGRPTVQLASEGNQPRVQFSGTCIKLSGQGPDIVKAVDRLLYLWYRIMIE
;
A
#
# COMPACT_ATOMS: atom_id res chain seq x y z
N MET A 1 18.35 -23.19 -40.61
CA MET A 1 17.83 -23.32 -39.24
C MET A 1 16.40 -22.80 -39.31
N LEU A 2 15.45 -23.72 -39.44
CA LEU A 2 14.06 -23.45 -39.80
C LEU A 2 13.29 -23.01 -38.56
N MET A 3 12.49 -21.95 -38.71
CA MET A 3 11.55 -21.47 -37.71
C MET A 3 10.31 -22.39 -37.72
N GLU A 4 9.97 -22.97 -36.57
CA GLU A 4 8.68 -23.63 -36.36
C GLU A 4 7.68 -22.63 -35.78
N GLU A 5 6.61 -22.37 -36.54
CA GLU A 5 5.44 -21.62 -36.12
C GLU A 5 4.56 -22.51 -35.22
N SER A 6 4.33 -22.11 -33.97
CA SER A 6 3.35 -22.75 -33.09
C SER A 6 1.97 -22.13 -33.27
N VAL A 7 1.05 -22.92 -33.83
CA VAL A 7 -0.36 -22.63 -34.06
C VAL A 7 -1.13 -22.54 -32.73
N GLN A 8 -1.75 -21.39 -32.44
CA GLN A 8 -2.68 -21.22 -31.32
C GLN A 8 -4.07 -21.76 -31.66
N GLN A 9 -4.53 -22.72 -30.85
CA GLN A 9 -5.85 -23.33 -30.95
C GLN A 9 -6.90 -22.50 -30.20
N LYS A 10 -7.96 -22.10 -30.92
CA LYS A 10 -9.10 -21.29 -30.45
C LYS A 10 -10.10 -22.18 -29.68
N PRO A 11 -10.49 -21.87 -28.43
CA PRO A 11 -11.48 -22.66 -27.70
C PRO A 11 -12.90 -22.45 -28.25
N ALA A 12 -13.65 -23.55 -28.28
CA ALA A 12 -15.01 -23.66 -28.81
C ALA A 12 -16.05 -23.04 -27.86
N ALA A 13 -17.05 -22.38 -28.45
CA ALA A 13 -18.16 -21.76 -27.75
C ALA A 13 -19.16 -22.81 -27.26
N GLU A 14 -19.42 -22.78 -25.96
CA GLU A 14 -20.44 -23.58 -25.26
C GLU A 14 -21.81 -22.94 -25.50
N LYS A 15 -22.79 -23.76 -25.92
CA LYS A 15 -24.17 -23.33 -26.18
C LYS A 15 -24.98 -23.59 -24.91
N GLU A 16 -25.49 -22.54 -24.27
CA GLU A 16 -26.46 -22.66 -23.19
C GLU A 16 -27.84 -23.03 -23.75
N GLU A 17 -28.41 -24.12 -23.25
CA GLU A 17 -29.80 -24.53 -23.47
C GLU A 17 -30.74 -23.62 -22.64
N ILE A 18 -31.66 -22.95 -23.33
CA ILE A 18 -32.73 -22.16 -22.70
C ILE A 18 -33.89 -23.12 -22.43
N GLU A 19 -34.14 -23.46 -21.16
CA GLU A 19 -35.32 -24.19 -20.73
C GLU A 19 -36.57 -23.30 -20.82
N ASP A 20 -37.54 -23.75 -21.61
CA ASP A 20 -38.85 -23.14 -21.82
C ASP A 20 -39.79 -23.53 -20.67
N TRP A 21 -39.98 -22.61 -19.72
CA TRP A 21 -40.90 -22.80 -18.60
C TRP A 21 -42.33 -22.43 -19.02
N THR A 22 -43.12 -23.45 -19.35
CA THR A 22 -44.56 -23.33 -19.59
C THR A 22 -45.29 -23.09 -18.26
N PHE A 23 -45.91 -21.92 -18.13
CA PHE A 23 -46.64 -21.51 -16.93
C PHE A 23 -48.05 -22.12 -16.93
N GLU A 24 -48.28 -23.15 -16.10
CA GLU A 24 -49.61 -23.71 -15.88
C GLU A 24 -50.50 -22.68 -15.16
N GLY A 25 -51.71 -22.48 -15.71
CA GLY A 25 -52.68 -21.53 -15.21
C GLY A 25 -53.14 -21.86 -13.78
N VAL A 26 -52.77 -21.00 -12.83
CA VAL A 26 -53.25 -21.05 -11.46
C VAL A 26 -54.72 -20.62 -11.41
N ASN A 27 -55.59 -21.57 -11.06
CA ASN A 27 -57.01 -21.35 -10.85
C ASN A 27 -57.21 -20.65 -9.50
N LEU A 28 -57.57 -19.36 -9.52
CA LEU A 28 -57.82 -18.55 -8.33
C LEU A 28 -59.25 -18.79 -7.83
N GLU A 29 -59.41 -19.73 -6.89
CA GLU A 29 -60.60 -19.75 -6.05
C GLU A 29 -60.58 -18.51 -5.12
N GLU A 30 -61.62 -17.68 -5.20
CA GLU A 30 -61.82 -16.55 -4.30
C GLU A 30 -62.04 -17.03 -2.87
N LYS A 31 -60.95 -17.16 -2.11
CA LYS A 31 -60.98 -17.45 -0.69
C LYS A 31 -61.54 -16.22 0.04
N LYS A 32 -62.80 -16.31 0.49
CA LYS A 32 -63.43 -15.30 1.35
C LYS A 32 -62.62 -15.18 2.64
N VAL A 33 -61.81 -14.12 2.72
CA VAL A 33 -60.98 -13.77 3.88
C VAL A 33 -61.88 -13.64 5.10
N THR A 34 -61.70 -14.53 6.06
CA THR A 34 -62.40 -14.45 7.34
C THR A 34 -61.75 -13.38 8.20
N THR A 35 -62.53 -12.60 8.94
CA THR A 35 -62.11 -11.42 9.71
C THR A 35 -60.99 -11.69 10.73
N ARG A 36 -60.75 -12.96 11.10
CA ARG A 36 -59.66 -13.38 11.98
C ARG A 36 -58.31 -13.44 11.25
N GLU A 37 -58.28 -13.75 9.96
CA GLU A 37 -57.07 -13.78 9.13
C GLU A 37 -56.57 -12.36 8.85
N THR A 38 -57.46 -11.39 8.65
CA THR A 38 -57.11 -9.98 8.43
C THR A 38 -56.33 -9.38 9.62
N ARG A 39 -56.67 -9.78 10.86
CA ARG A 39 -55.96 -9.33 12.06
C ARG A 39 -54.53 -9.84 12.12
N ASN A 40 -54.30 -11.09 11.71
CA ASN A 40 -52.96 -11.67 11.67
C ASN A 40 -52.11 -11.05 10.56
N ILE A 41 -52.72 -10.75 9.40
CA ILE A 41 -52.04 -10.06 8.29
C ILE A 41 -51.58 -8.66 8.72
N LEU A 42 -52.42 -7.90 9.45
CA LEU A 42 -52.05 -6.57 9.95
C LEU A 42 -50.88 -6.62 10.95
N ILE A 43 -50.84 -7.64 11.81
CA ILE A 43 -49.73 -7.83 12.76
C ILE A 43 -48.43 -8.14 12.01
N ILE A 44 -48.47 -9.02 11.01
CA ILE A 44 -47.29 -9.35 10.19
C ILE A 44 -46.78 -8.12 9.44
N LEU A 45 -47.67 -7.32 8.85
CA LEU A 45 -47.30 -6.08 8.16
C LEU A 45 -46.61 -5.08 9.11
N ALA A 46 -47.14 -4.92 10.33
CA ALA A 46 -46.55 -4.05 11.34
C ALA A 46 -45.14 -4.50 11.77
N VAL A 47 -44.92 -5.81 11.89
CA VAL A 47 -43.60 -6.38 12.20
C VAL A 47 -42.61 -6.11 11.06
N ILE A 48 -43.02 -6.30 9.81
CA ILE A 48 -42.16 -6.05 8.64
C ILE A 48 -41.77 -4.56 8.56
N VAL A 49 -42.74 -3.65 8.73
CA VAL A 49 -42.48 -2.21 8.75
C VAL A 49 -41.56 -1.84 9.93
N GLY A 50 -41.76 -2.44 11.11
CA GLY A 50 -40.90 -2.24 12.27
C GLY A 50 -39.45 -2.67 12.03
N ILE A 51 -39.24 -3.83 11.40
CA ILE A 51 -37.90 -4.29 11.00
C ILE A 51 -37.28 -3.31 10.00
N PHE A 52 -38.05 -2.85 9.01
CA PHE A 52 -37.56 -1.90 8.00
C PHE A 52 -37.16 -0.56 8.61
N LEU A 53 -37.94 -0.06 9.58
CA LEU A 53 -37.62 1.16 10.32
C LEU A 53 -36.39 0.97 11.22
N LEU A 54 -36.22 -0.21 11.81
CA LEU A 54 -35.03 -0.52 12.61
C LEU A 54 -33.77 -0.68 11.75
N THR A 55 -33.86 -1.28 10.57
CA THR A 55 -32.70 -1.44 9.68
C THR A 55 -32.32 -0.12 9.01
N PHE A 56 -33.26 0.63 8.44
CA PHE A 56 -32.98 1.93 7.82
C PHE A 56 -32.68 3.03 8.85
N GLY A 57 -33.45 3.08 9.93
CA GLY A 57 -33.22 4.03 11.02
C GLY A 57 -31.92 3.71 11.78
N GLY A 58 -31.66 2.42 12.02
CA GLY A 58 -30.42 1.93 12.62
C GLY A 58 -29.21 2.20 11.74
N ALA A 59 -29.26 1.95 10.43
CA ALA A 59 -28.17 2.25 9.50
C ALA A 59 -27.88 3.75 9.40
N SER A 60 -28.91 4.60 9.41
CA SER A 60 -28.74 6.06 9.38
C SER A 60 -28.10 6.59 10.67
N LEU A 61 -28.51 6.07 11.83
CA LEU A 61 -27.89 6.43 13.11
C LEU A 61 -26.48 5.86 13.23
N TYR A 62 -26.27 4.61 12.78
CA TYR A 62 -24.96 3.96 12.73
C TYR A 62 -24.00 4.76 11.85
N ASN A 63 -24.36 5.10 10.61
CA ASN A 63 -23.50 5.92 9.74
C ASN A 63 -23.22 7.33 10.27
N LYS A 64 -24.09 7.90 11.11
CA LYS A 64 -23.81 9.18 11.79
C LYS A 64 -22.88 9.04 13.00
N VAL A 65 -22.91 7.90 13.68
CA VAL A 65 -22.13 7.64 14.91
C VAL A 65 -20.80 6.96 14.61
N THR A 66 -20.77 6.09 13.61
CA THR A 66 -19.60 5.33 13.13
C THR A 66 -19.16 5.75 11.75
N GLY A 67 -19.67 6.87 11.24
CA GLY A 67 -19.14 7.51 10.04
C GLY A 67 -17.74 7.97 10.35
N GLY A 68 -16.78 7.05 10.27
CA GLY A 68 -15.38 7.38 10.11
C GLY A 68 -15.36 8.35 8.94
N THR A 69 -15.07 9.62 9.24
CA THR A 69 -14.84 10.64 8.24
C THR A 69 -13.85 10.03 7.26
N VAL A 70 -14.32 9.71 6.06
CA VAL A 70 -13.42 9.36 4.95
C VAL A 70 -12.42 10.50 4.91
N ILE A 71 -11.16 10.20 5.24
CA ILE A 71 -10.14 11.24 5.32
C ILE A 71 -9.89 11.68 3.88
N ASP A 72 -10.40 12.87 3.57
CA ASP A 72 -10.15 13.50 2.29
C ASP A 72 -8.74 14.12 2.31
N LEU A 73 -7.76 13.34 1.83
CA LEU A 73 -6.37 13.77 1.75
C LEU A 73 -6.21 15.07 0.94
N GLU A 74 -7.00 15.27 -0.11
CA GLU A 74 -6.95 16.48 -0.94
C GLU A 74 -7.42 17.71 -0.15
N GLY A 75 -8.50 17.55 0.62
CA GLY A 75 -8.96 18.55 1.59
C GLY A 75 -7.91 18.86 2.66
N LEU A 76 -7.21 17.85 3.19
CA LEU A 76 -6.12 18.07 4.16
C LEU A 76 -4.95 18.85 3.55
N HIS A 77 -4.52 18.51 2.33
CA HIS A 77 -3.43 19.23 1.67
C HIS A 77 -3.81 20.70 1.40
N SER A 78 -5.06 20.96 1.01
CA SER A 78 -5.58 22.31 0.79
C SER A 78 -5.53 23.14 2.09
N LYS A 79 -6.04 22.59 3.19
CA LYS A 79 -5.98 23.22 4.52
C LYS A 79 -4.54 23.48 4.98
N ASN A 80 -3.63 22.56 4.72
CA ASN A 80 -2.23 22.73 5.07
C ASN A 80 -1.59 23.88 4.29
N LEU A 81 -1.88 23.99 3.00
CA LEU A 81 -1.42 25.09 2.14
C LEU A 81 -2.00 26.45 2.56
N GLU A 82 -3.22 26.46 3.09
CA GLU A 82 -3.89 27.64 3.65
C GLU A 82 -3.42 27.98 5.07
N GLY A 83 -2.62 27.12 5.70
CA GLY A 83 -2.12 27.31 7.07
C GLY A 83 -3.16 27.04 8.15
N GLU A 84 -4.21 26.27 7.84
CA GLU A 84 -5.30 25.94 8.77
C GLU A 84 -5.01 24.71 9.63
N LEU A 85 -3.96 23.94 9.34
CA LEU A 85 -3.56 22.77 10.12
C LEU A 85 -2.51 23.10 11.17
N ASP A 86 -2.60 22.42 12.31
CA ASP A 86 -1.54 22.43 13.32
C ASP A 86 -0.30 21.71 12.79
N GLU A 87 0.91 22.06 13.27
CA GLU A 87 2.18 21.44 12.82
C GLU A 87 2.22 19.90 13.03
N LYS A 88 1.41 19.36 13.94
CA LYS A 88 1.28 17.92 14.19
C LYS A 88 0.37 17.20 13.19
N GLU A 89 -0.52 17.95 12.56
CA GLU A 89 -1.50 17.47 11.57
C GLU A 89 -1.02 17.73 10.15
N GLY A 90 -0.25 18.80 9.92
CA GLY A 90 0.37 19.08 8.65
C GLY A 90 1.39 20.20 8.72
N TYR A 91 2.34 20.20 7.79
CA TYR A 91 3.25 21.31 7.59
C TYR A 91 3.77 21.35 6.16
N LEU A 92 4.36 22.49 5.76
CA LEU A 92 5.13 22.60 4.54
C LEU A 92 6.60 22.28 4.80
N TYR A 93 7.19 21.47 3.92
CA TYR A 93 8.62 21.21 3.89
C TYR A 93 9.16 21.61 2.51
N GLY A 94 9.79 22.79 2.45
CA GLY A 94 10.08 23.43 1.16
C GLY A 94 8.79 23.73 0.41
N GLU A 95 8.63 23.15 -0.78
CA GLU A 95 7.44 23.27 -1.63
C GLU A 95 6.42 22.15 -1.44
N PHE A 96 6.73 21.15 -0.59
CA PHE A 96 5.91 19.97 -0.41
C PHE A 96 4.97 20.11 0.80
N SER A 97 3.70 19.79 0.59
CA SER A 97 2.69 19.72 1.64
C SER A 97 2.68 18.33 2.27
N PHE A 98 2.95 18.26 3.58
CA PHE A 98 2.88 17.04 4.37
C PHE A 98 1.67 17.08 5.28
N VAL A 99 0.84 16.04 5.24
CA VAL A 99 -0.34 15.91 6.12
C VAL A 99 -0.34 14.56 6.80
N LYS A 100 -0.77 14.52 8.07
CA LYS A 100 -0.80 13.32 8.87
C LYS A 100 -2.19 12.71 8.85
N ALA A 101 -2.31 11.51 8.31
CA ALA A 101 -3.56 10.76 8.22
C ALA A 101 -3.29 9.26 8.42
N ASP A 102 -4.15 8.60 9.20
CA ASP A 102 -4.02 7.18 9.53
C ASP A 102 -2.65 6.78 10.11
N GLY A 103 -2.04 7.70 10.87
CA GLY A 103 -0.73 7.48 11.49
C GLY A 103 0.46 7.61 10.54
N LEU A 104 0.24 7.96 9.27
CA LEU A 104 1.26 8.15 8.25
C LEU A 104 1.33 9.62 7.82
N TRP A 105 2.51 10.03 7.39
CA TRP A 105 2.74 11.28 6.69
C TRP A 105 2.51 11.08 5.19
N TRP A 106 1.54 11.80 4.66
CA TRP A 106 1.19 11.81 3.25
C TRP A 106 1.75 13.05 2.59
N THR A 107 2.37 12.85 1.44
CA THR A 107 2.77 13.92 0.51
C THR A 107 2.41 13.52 -0.90
N GLU A 108 2.25 14.51 -1.78
CA GLU A 108 2.01 14.28 -3.20
C GLU A 108 3.17 14.85 -4.02
N ILE A 109 3.61 14.09 -5.03
CA ILE A 109 4.62 14.55 -5.99
C ILE A 109 4.18 14.23 -7.41
N MET A 110 4.61 15.04 -8.36
CA MET A 110 4.43 14.77 -9.78
C MET A 110 5.57 13.88 -10.27
N LYS A 111 5.31 12.59 -10.52
CA LYS A 111 6.31 11.65 -11.06
C LYS A 111 6.65 11.95 -12.52
N ASN A 112 5.65 12.37 -13.28
CA ASN A 112 5.74 12.88 -14.65
C ASN A 112 4.60 13.90 -14.84
N GLU A 113 4.45 14.47 -16.03
CA GLU A 113 3.46 15.53 -16.32
C GLU A 113 2.02 15.18 -15.92
N ASN A 114 1.65 13.89 -15.90
CA ASN A 114 0.25 13.46 -15.71
C ASN A 114 0.06 12.47 -14.56
N THR A 115 1.11 12.15 -13.79
CA THR A 115 1.04 11.13 -12.73
C THR A 115 1.36 11.76 -11.38
N LEU A 116 0.29 12.07 -10.63
CA LEU A 116 0.37 12.42 -9.23
C LEU A 116 0.60 11.15 -8.41
N LEU A 117 1.73 11.08 -7.72
CA LEU A 117 2.06 9.99 -6.82
C LEU A 117 1.82 10.45 -5.38
N ARG A 118 0.94 9.72 -4.68
CA ARG A 118 0.72 9.87 -3.24
C ARG A 118 1.65 8.93 -2.49
N ILE A 119 2.42 9.49 -1.56
CA ILE A 119 3.48 8.78 -0.85
C ILE A 119 3.13 8.80 0.64
N PRO A 120 2.69 7.65 1.20
CA PRO A 120 2.57 7.47 2.63
C PRO A 120 3.89 6.97 3.23
N LEU A 121 4.41 7.66 4.24
CA LEU A 121 5.60 7.26 5.00
C LEU A 121 5.35 7.39 6.50
N HIS A 122 6.11 6.69 7.33
CA HIS A 122 5.89 6.69 8.78
C HIS A 122 6.40 7.96 9.45
N PHE A 123 7.49 8.52 8.94
CA PHE A 123 8.16 9.68 9.52
C PHE A 123 8.20 10.83 8.52
N GLY A 124 7.90 12.05 8.99
CA GLY A 124 7.94 13.24 8.14
C GLY A 124 9.37 13.76 8.00
N PRO A 125 9.68 14.60 6.99
CA PRO A 125 11.05 15.06 6.72
C PRO A 125 11.75 15.71 7.92
N LYS A 126 11.05 16.51 8.72
CA LYS A 126 11.60 17.17 9.93
C LYS A 126 12.13 16.16 10.96
N GLU A 127 11.54 14.97 11.03
CA GLU A 127 11.94 13.91 11.96
C GLU A 127 13.21 13.17 11.49
N LEU A 128 13.66 13.44 10.26
CA LEU A 128 14.70 12.71 9.56
C LEU A 128 15.91 13.59 9.18
N GLU A 129 15.86 14.91 9.44
CA GLU A 129 16.91 15.86 9.08
C GLU A 129 18.28 15.51 9.66
N GLU A 130 18.31 14.98 10.89
CA GLU A 130 19.56 14.63 11.58
C GLU A 130 20.16 13.29 11.11
N ILE A 131 19.45 12.53 10.28
CA ILE A 131 19.90 11.24 9.78
C ILE A 131 20.91 11.46 8.66
N LYS A 132 22.16 11.08 8.96
CA LYS A 132 23.29 11.20 8.04
C LYS A 132 23.14 10.25 6.87
N ILE A 133 23.36 10.78 5.67
CA ILE A 133 23.67 10.00 4.48
C ILE A 133 25.17 10.16 4.23
N GLU A 134 25.87 9.05 4.04
CA GLU A 134 27.33 9.04 3.92
C GLU A 134 27.76 8.29 2.67
N GLY A 135 28.86 8.71 2.05
CA GLY A 135 29.46 8.02 0.91
C GLY A 135 28.93 8.50 -0.45
N LEU A 136 29.21 7.71 -1.49
CA LEU A 136 28.84 8.05 -2.88
C LEU A 136 28.25 6.85 -3.59
N LEU A 137 27.10 7.06 -4.23
CA LEU A 137 26.43 6.05 -5.04
C LEU A 137 26.88 6.17 -6.49
N SER A 138 27.41 5.08 -7.02
CA SER A 138 27.83 4.96 -8.42
C SER A 138 26.63 5.04 -9.34
N GLN A 139 26.78 5.70 -10.50
CA GLN A 139 25.76 5.73 -11.56
C GLN A 139 25.37 4.32 -12.04
N LYS A 140 26.24 3.33 -11.86
CA LYS A 140 25.94 1.92 -12.15
C LYS A 140 24.77 1.37 -11.34
N PHE A 141 24.49 1.92 -10.16
CA PHE A 141 23.29 1.54 -9.38
C PHE A 141 22.00 1.75 -10.19
N ASN A 142 21.94 2.83 -10.97
CA ASN A 142 20.77 3.20 -11.77
C ASN A 142 20.65 2.40 -13.08
N GLN A 143 21.55 1.45 -13.36
CA GLN A 143 21.46 0.59 -14.54
C GLN A 143 20.55 -0.61 -14.28
N GLY A 144 19.80 -1.04 -15.30
CA GLY A 144 18.86 -2.16 -15.22
C GLY A 144 17.53 -1.81 -14.52
N GLU A 145 16.67 -2.81 -14.37
CA GLU A 145 15.39 -2.67 -13.65
C GLU A 145 15.47 -3.32 -12.26
N ASP A 146 16.26 -4.39 -12.13
CA ASP A 146 16.37 -5.16 -10.89
C ASP A 146 17.24 -4.47 -9.83
N VAL A 147 16.82 -4.54 -8.58
CA VAL A 147 17.58 -4.13 -7.39
C VAL A 147 17.51 -5.23 -6.36
N PHE A 148 18.66 -5.77 -5.95
CA PHE A 148 18.71 -6.81 -4.92
C PHE A 148 18.43 -6.18 -3.56
N VAL A 149 17.34 -6.59 -2.90
CA VAL A 149 17.03 -6.17 -1.52
C VAL A 149 17.52 -7.27 -0.59
N ALA A 150 18.70 -7.05 0.00
CA ALA A 150 19.38 -8.01 0.85
C ALA A 150 18.95 -7.83 2.31
N ILE A 151 18.45 -8.92 2.90
CA ILE A 151 18.00 -8.96 4.29
C ILE A 151 18.82 -9.94 5.13
N ASP A 152 18.99 -9.67 6.42
CA ASP A 152 19.48 -10.68 7.37
C ASP A 152 18.33 -11.63 7.77
N PRO A 153 18.41 -12.94 7.45
CA PRO A 153 17.37 -13.90 7.80
C PRO A 153 17.22 -14.14 9.30
N ASN A 154 18.20 -13.76 10.12
CA ASN A 154 18.17 -13.97 11.56
C ASN A 154 17.43 -12.84 12.31
N VAL A 155 17.04 -11.77 11.61
CA VAL A 155 16.36 -10.62 12.21
C VAL A 155 14.85 -10.86 12.23
N ALA A 156 14.32 -11.16 13.40
CA ALA A 156 12.89 -11.25 13.67
C ALA A 156 12.37 -9.96 14.33
N ASP A 157 12.21 -8.90 13.54
CA ASP A 157 11.68 -7.61 14.00
C ASP A 157 10.58 -7.08 13.07
N LYS A 158 9.52 -6.50 13.66
CA LYS A 158 8.35 -6.02 12.91
C LYS A 158 8.66 -4.75 12.11
N TYR A 159 9.53 -3.87 12.63
CA TYR A 159 9.92 -2.65 11.94
C TYR A 159 10.87 -2.96 10.80
N TYR A 160 11.69 -4.00 10.94
CA TYR A 160 12.51 -4.53 9.86
C TYR A 160 11.66 -5.06 8.68
N SER A 161 10.62 -5.86 8.96
CA SER A 161 9.66 -6.32 7.95
C SER A 161 8.91 -5.16 7.28
N LEU A 162 8.54 -4.15 8.07
CA LEU A 162 7.88 -2.93 7.58
C LEU A 162 8.79 -2.14 6.64
N ALA A 163 10.04 -1.88 7.05
CA ALA A 163 11.05 -1.20 6.27
C ALA A 163 11.29 -1.88 4.91
N ILE A 164 11.36 -3.22 4.86
CA ILE A 164 11.48 -3.98 3.61
C ILE A 164 10.27 -3.73 2.69
N SER A 165 9.06 -3.77 3.26
CA SER A 165 7.81 -3.64 2.52
C SER A 165 7.65 -2.25 1.91
N GLU A 166 7.93 -1.21 2.70
CA GLU A 166 7.86 0.18 2.27
C GLU A 166 8.91 0.51 1.21
N LEU A 167 10.15 0.08 1.43
CA LEU A 167 11.22 0.23 0.46
C LEU A 167 10.83 -0.43 -0.87
N SER A 168 10.41 -1.68 -0.83
CA SER A 168 10.06 -2.47 -2.03
C SER A 168 8.90 -1.86 -2.80
N PHE A 169 7.86 -1.42 -2.09
CA PHE A 169 6.70 -0.78 -2.72
C PHE A 169 7.07 0.55 -3.39
N ASN A 170 7.87 1.38 -2.73
CA ASN A 170 8.33 2.65 -3.26
C ASN A 170 9.36 2.49 -4.39
N MET A 171 10.14 1.40 -4.41
CA MET A 171 10.98 1.05 -5.57
C MET A 171 10.13 0.82 -6.83
N VAL A 172 9.07 0.03 -6.71
CA VAL A 172 8.19 -0.27 -7.85
C VAL A 172 7.42 0.98 -8.28
N LYS A 173 6.73 1.64 -7.34
CA LYS A 173 5.86 2.77 -7.65
C LYS A 173 6.62 4.05 -7.96
N GLY A 174 7.60 4.39 -7.14
CA GLY A 174 8.35 5.63 -7.22
C GLY A 174 9.43 5.59 -8.29
N MET A 175 10.25 4.54 -8.29
CA MET A 175 11.46 4.49 -9.12
C MET A 175 11.35 3.64 -10.39
N ASN A 176 10.25 2.89 -10.57
CA ASN A 176 10.11 1.93 -11.67
C ASN A 176 11.24 0.88 -11.68
N ARG A 177 11.59 0.36 -10.51
CA ARG A 177 12.60 -0.69 -10.30
C ARG A 177 11.97 -1.90 -9.63
N PHE A 178 12.44 -3.10 -9.96
CA PHE A 178 11.94 -4.36 -9.41
C PHE A 178 12.81 -4.83 -8.23
N PRO A 179 12.26 -4.92 -7.01
CA PRO A 179 12.99 -5.44 -5.87
C PRO A 179 13.13 -6.97 -5.96
N ILE A 180 14.36 -7.47 -5.98
CA ILE A 180 14.67 -8.90 -5.96
C ILE A 180 15.05 -9.30 -4.52
N GLY A 181 14.17 -10.06 -3.88
CA GLY A 181 14.37 -10.53 -2.50
C GLY A 181 15.63 -11.40 -2.37
N SER A 182 16.56 -10.98 -1.53
CA SER A 182 17.89 -11.58 -1.37
C SER A 182 18.29 -11.65 0.10
N CYS A 183 19.33 -12.41 0.43
CA CYS A 183 19.79 -12.53 1.81
C CYS A 183 21.27 -12.16 1.97
N THR A 184 21.66 -11.69 3.15
CA THR A 184 23.05 -11.36 3.44
C THR A 184 23.90 -12.59 3.78
N THR A 185 23.26 -13.68 4.21
CA THR A 185 23.89 -14.95 4.62
C THR A 185 23.00 -16.15 4.26
N GLU A 186 23.61 -17.33 4.18
CA GLU A 186 22.90 -18.60 4.02
C GLU A 186 22.02 -18.90 5.25
N ASP A 187 20.75 -19.24 5.01
CA ASP A 187 19.80 -19.71 6.01
C ASP A 187 18.69 -20.53 5.32
N THR A 188 18.00 -21.39 6.07
CA THR A 188 16.85 -22.16 5.56
C THR A 188 15.72 -21.29 5.01
N ILE A 189 15.51 -20.09 5.55
CA ILE A 189 14.50 -19.12 5.08
C ILE A 189 14.92 -18.50 3.73
N CYS A 190 16.21 -18.56 3.41
CA CYS A 190 16.83 -18.02 2.20
C CYS A 190 17.06 -19.08 1.13
N GLU A 191 16.47 -20.27 1.24
CA GLU A 191 16.60 -21.31 0.22
C GLU A 191 16.17 -20.77 -1.16
N ASN A 192 17.01 -20.99 -2.17
CA ASN A 192 16.84 -20.47 -3.53
C ASN A 192 16.87 -18.93 -3.67
N ARG A 193 17.32 -18.20 -2.66
CA ARG A 193 17.57 -16.75 -2.76
C ARG A 193 19.04 -16.47 -3.05
N THR A 194 19.29 -15.34 -3.70
CA THR A 194 20.67 -14.88 -3.92
C THR A 194 21.28 -14.42 -2.59
N ILE A 195 22.48 -14.91 -2.28
CA ILE A 195 23.28 -14.38 -1.17
C ILE A 195 24.14 -13.22 -1.68
N ILE A 196 23.86 -12.03 -1.15
CA ILE A 196 24.49 -10.76 -1.57
C ILE A 196 24.40 -9.74 -0.44
N ASN A 197 25.46 -8.95 -0.30
CA ASN A 197 25.53 -7.81 0.61
C ASN A 197 26.39 -6.70 -0.03
N CYS A 198 26.59 -5.58 0.65
CA CYS A 198 27.37 -4.49 0.06
C CYS A 198 28.81 -4.88 -0.31
N ASP A 199 29.44 -5.76 0.46
CA ASP A 199 30.82 -6.21 0.23
C ASP A 199 30.94 -7.21 -0.94
N THR A 200 29.86 -7.93 -1.23
CA THR A 200 29.79 -9.01 -2.23
C THR A 200 28.92 -8.67 -3.45
N SER A 201 28.43 -7.44 -3.54
CA SER A 201 27.51 -6.98 -4.60
C SER A 201 28.11 -7.10 -6.01
N GLN A 202 29.44 -7.00 -6.13
CA GLN A 202 30.20 -7.08 -7.38
C GLN A 202 29.66 -6.16 -8.49
N GLY A 203 29.19 -4.96 -8.12
CA GLY A 203 28.65 -3.98 -9.07
C GLY A 203 27.16 -4.16 -9.40
N ARG A 204 26.47 -5.13 -8.79
CA ARG A 204 25.01 -5.25 -8.90
C ARG A 204 24.32 -4.23 -8.00
N PRO A 205 23.24 -3.56 -8.47
CA PRO A 205 22.45 -2.66 -7.63
C PRO A 205 21.87 -3.40 -6.42
N THR A 206 22.31 -3.01 -5.22
CA THR A 206 21.95 -3.72 -3.98
C THR A 206 21.52 -2.71 -2.93
N VAL A 207 20.43 -3.00 -2.23
CA VAL A 207 20.06 -2.33 -0.98
C VAL A 207 20.10 -3.35 0.14
N GLN A 208 21.01 -3.16 1.08
CA GLN A 208 21.15 -4.03 2.25
C GLN A 208 20.49 -3.37 3.45
N LEU A 209 19.58 -4.08 4.09
CA LEU A 209 19.09 -3.71 5.42
C LEU A 209 19.95 -4.41 6.47
N ALA A 210 20.36 -3.68 7.50
CA ALA A 210 21.17 -4.18 8.59
C ALA A 210 20.60 -3.72 9.93
N SER A 211 20.15 -4.67 10.76
CA SER A 211 19.60 -4.39 12.09
C SER A 211 20.71 -4.16 13.13
N GLU A 212 21.60 -3.23 12.83
CA GLU A 212 22.78 -2.91 13.62
C GLU A 212 22.92 -1.41 13.83
N GLY A 213 23.65 -1.04 14.89
CA GLY A 213 23.85 0.35 15.29
C GLY A 213 22.69 0.91 16.13
N ASN A 214 23.01 1.89 16.97
CA ASN A 214 22.03 2.51 17.88
C ASN A 214 21.33 3.73 17.27
N GLN A 215 21.58 4.03 15.99
CA GLN A 215 21.06 5.21 15.30
C GLN A 215 20.77 4.88 13.84
N PRO A 216 19.75 5.51 13.23
CA PRO A 216 19.46 5.36 11.81
C PRO A 216 20.60 5.91 10.97
N ARG A 217 20.96 5.21 9.88
CA ARG A 217 21.96 5.70 8.91
C ARG A 217 21.70 5.17 7.52
N VAL A 218 22.02 5.99 6.52
CA VAL A 218 22.08 5.60 5.11
C VAL A 218 23.54 5.71 4.65
N GLN A 219 24.10 4.63 4.11
CA GLN A 219 25.47 4.63 3.58
C GLN A 219 25.49 4.18 2.13
N PHE A 220 26.23 4.89 1.29
CA PHE A 220 26.44 4.57 -0.11
C PHE A 220 27.86 4.08 -0.34
N SER A 221 27.98 2.92 -1.00
CA SER A 221 29.25 2.34 -1.37
C SER A 221 29.16 1.68 -2.74
N GLY A 222 29.70 2.34 -3.76
CA GLY A 222 29.70 1.82 -5.13
C GLY A 222 28.27 1.63 -5.64
N THR A 223 27.84 0.39 -5.92
CA THR A 223 26.46 0.07 -6.33
C THR A 223 25.62 -0.48 -5.19
N CYS A 224 26.02 -0.22 -3.93
CA CYS A 224 25.26 -0.63 -2.77
C CYS A 224 24.80 0.55 -1.92
N ILE A 225 23.60 0.41 -1.37
CA ILE A 225 23.06 1.25 -0.32
C ILE A 225 22.89 0.38 0.92
N LYS A 226 23.50 0.76 2.04
CA LYS A 226 23.31 0.11 3.33
C LYS A 226 22.44 0.98 4.22
N LEU A 227 21.34 0.40 4.70
CA LEU A 227 20.40 1.01 5.63
C LEU A 227 20.58 0.35 6.99
N SER A 228 20.85 1.14 8.02
CA SER A 228 21.15 0.63 9.36
C SER A 228 20.29 1.31 10.41
N GLY A 229 19.91 0.56 11.44
CA GLY A 229 19.11 1.00 12.57
C GLY A 229 18.41 -0.17 13.26
N GLN A 230 17.88 0.05 14.46
CA GLN A 230 17.14 -0.96 15.23
C GLN A 230 15.72 -0.47 15.54
N GLY A 231 14.75 -1.40 15.56
CA GLY A 231 13.35 -1.09 15.80
C GLY A 231 12.85 0.01 14.84
N PRO A 232 12.22 1.09 15.32
CA PRO A 232 11.71 2.15 14.42
C PRO A 232 12.80 2.87 13.62
N ASP A 233 14.07 2.82 14.02
CA ASP A 233 15.13 3.56 13.32
C ASP A 233 15.49 2.96 11.96
N ILE A 234 15.28 1.66 11.72
CA ILE A 234 15.48 1.12 10.35
C ILE A 234 14.42 1.67 9.38
N VAL A 235 13.19 1.93 9.87
CA VAL A 235 12.12 2.56 9.08
C VAL A 235 12.48 4.01 8.80
N LYS A 236 12.99 4.76 9.79
CA LYS A 236 13.51 6.12 9.56
C LYS A 236 14.62 6.16 8.50
N ALA A 237 15.53 5.18 8.50
CA ALA A 237 16.60 5.11 7.49
C ALA A 237 16.02 4.85 6.08
N VAL A 238 14.99 4.00 5.97
CA VAL A 238 14.25 3.80 4.71
C VAL A 238 13.55 5.09 4.28
N ASP A 239 12.74 5.71 5.14
CA ASP A 239 12.00 6.93 4.83
C ASP A 239 12.95 8.06 4.39
N ARG A 240 14.10 8.21 5.06
CA ARG A 240 15.14 9.19 4.69
C ARG A 240 15.67 8.94 3.28
N LEU A 241 15.94 7.69 2.93
CA LEU A 241 16.37 7.30 1.58
C LEU A 241 15.26 7.56 0.55
N LEU A 242 14.01 7.25 0.89
CA LEU A 242 12.87 7.46 -0.01
C LEU A 242 12.65 8.95 -0.30
N TYR A 243 12.76 9.82 0.71
CA TYR A 243 12.70 11.27 0.48
C TYR A 243 13.84 11.80 -0.40
N LEU A 244 15.03 11.20 -0.31
CA LEU A 244 16.13 11.51 -1.23
C LEU A 244 15.79 11.09 -2.67
N TRP A 245 15.26 9.88 -2.87
CA TRP A 245 14.85 9.39 -4.20
C TRP A 245 13.74 10.22 -4.83
N TYR A 246 12.81 10.71 -4.01
CA TYR A 246 11.76 11.63 -4.42
C TYR A 246 12.21 13.09 -4.56
N ARG A 247 13.48 13.39 -4.28
CA ARG A 247 14.08 14.73 -4.33
C ARG A 247 13.39 15.75 -3.41
N ILE A 248 12.77 15.27 -2.33
CA ILE A 248 12.15 16.10 -1.29
C ILE A 248 13.22 16.59 -0.32
N MET A 249 14.14 15.70 0.06
CA MET A 249 15.26 16.02 0.94
C MET A 249 16.57 15.82 0.18
N ILE A 250 17.12 16.91 -0.35
CA ILE A 250 18.40 16.95 -1.06
C ILE A 250 19.50 17.29 -0.04
N GLU A 251 20.67 16.65 -0.18
CA GLU A 251 21.89 17.02 0.57
C GLU A 251 22.62 18.23 -0.01
#